data_AF-A0A4R3TZE1-F1
#
_entry.id   AF-A0A4R3TZE1-F1
#
_cell.length_a   1.000
_cell.length_b   1.000
_cell.length_c   1.000
_cell.angle_alpha   90.00
_cell.angle_beta   90.00
_cell.angle_gamma   90.00
#
_symmetry.space_group_name_H-M   'P 1'
#
loop_
_entity.id
_entity.type
_entity.pdbx_description
1 polymer ?
#
loop_
_entity_poly.entity_id
_entity_poly.type
_entity_poly.pdbx_seq_one_letter_code
_entity_poly.pdbx_strand_id
1 'polypeptide(L)'
;MAAAPVHMPELVRATGVRQLRLICGIILFAYVSSHFLNHALGNISVDAMEVGVYYHTLFWQFLPVAIVFYTAALTHMGLGIYALYQRRQFRWRTIEPLQLVLGLSIPALVMGHVVGVRLGYTLYDHQKLYPQELYLFFVAAPGRLWQMTILLLIAWVHGCIGIFFWLRLKPFFTRAAPYLLAAAVLIPTLSLLGIYQGGRSVAVESEDREWRSQNLTRDQVGTVAEGNTLDRIAGGLTIGYFGLLALALAARGARALRERRGGMIALSYGNGKTVRVPKGLSVLEASLRHNVPHASVCGGRARCSTCRIRIIGDHEALPEPSPREAFVLTRVGTSDPSIRLACQLRPTSDLSFFQLFTPHTVSANAQASTPASIGQERYLVSLFVDMRGSTQLAEKRLPFDTVFIVNRFLGAVSQAVIENGGLPNQFVGDGMLALFGLSADPQAACRQALKAAAGIATHIDELNELLSHDLRQPIRFGIGIHGGEVIIGDIGYRDHIVFTALGDAVNVAARLQDMTKTLACEAIVSEEILRTADLADDALPQHEAAIRGRDEPMAVRVVADARELAALVDRTERVAA
;
A
#
# COMPACT_ATOMS: atom_id res chain seq x y z
N MET A 1 14.94 -49.89 -20.95
CA MET A 1 15.37 -48.51 -20.63
C MET A 1 14.19 -47.60 -20.92
N ALA A 2 13.37 -47.30 -19.91
CA ALA A 2 12.25 -46.37 -20.04
C ALA A 2 12.77 -44.95 -19.80
N ALA A 3 12.55 -44.05 -20.77
CA ALA A 3 13.01 -42.67 -20.73
C ALA A 3 12.36 -41.91 -19.58
N ALA A 4 13.19 -41.21 -18.80
CA ALA A 4 12.76 -40.33 -17.73
C ALA A 4 11.97 -39.13 -18.30
N PRO A 5 10.90 -38.67 -17.63
CA PRO A 5 10.15 -37.51 -18.07
C PRO A 5 11.02 -36.25 -17.94
N VAL A 6 11.10 -35.49 -19.04
CA VAL A 6 11.78 -34.19 -19.13
C VAL A 6 11.16 -33.24 -18.11
N HIS A 7 11.94 -32.87 -17.08
CA HIS A 7 11.61 -31.80 -16.16
C HIS A 7 11.60 -30.46 -16.92
N MET A 8 10.42 -29.93 -17.24
CA MET A 8 10.29 -28.52 -17.59
C MET A 8 10.58 -27.67 -16.34
N PRO A 9 11.30 -26.54 -16.48
CA PRO A 9 11.68 -25.70 -15.35
C PRO A 9 10.44 -25.10 -14.63
N GLU A 10 10.49 -25.09 -13.30
CA GLU A 10 9.44 -24.62 -12.38
C GLU A 10 8.92 -23.19 -12.66
N LEU A 11 9.67 -22.40 -13.43
CA LEU A 11 9.35 -21.01 -13.76
C LEU A 11 8.01 -20.84 -14.50
N VAL A 12 7.57 -21.85 -15.26
CA VAL A 12 6.35 -21.77 -16.09
C VAL A 12 5.09 -22.24 -15.33
N ARG A 13 5.25 -22.96 -14.21
CA ARG A 13 4.13 -23.61 -13.49
C ARG A 13 3.30 -22.68 -12.61
N ALA A 14 3.70 -21.41 -12.40
CA ALA A 14 3.07 -20.53 -11.41
C ALA A 14 2.77 -19.08 -11.88
N THR A 15 2.84 -18.74 -13.17
CA THR A 15 2.41 -17.42 -13.63
C THR A 15 0.89 -17.29 -13.61
N GLY A 16 0.34 -16.84 -12.49
CA GLY A 16 -1.09 -16.59 -12.37
C GLY A 16 -1.55 -15.44 -13.29
N VAL A 17 -2.82 -15.49 -13.73
CA VAL A 17 -3.48 -14.50 -14.61
C VAL A 17 -3.19 -13.02 -14.27
N ARG A 18 -3.02 -12.71 -12.98
CA ARG A 18 -2.69 -11.36 -12.51
C ARG A 18 -1.26 -10.93 -12.82
N GLN A 19 -0.30 -11.85 -12.72
CA GLN A 19 1.11 -11.57 -13.04
C GLN A 19 1.26 -11.35 -14.54
N LEU A 20 0.58 -12.17 -15.34
CA LEU A 20 0.49 -11.95 -16.79
C LEU A 20 -0.12 -10.58 -17.11
N ARG A 21 -1.25 -10.22 -16.48
CA ARG A 21 -1.86 -8.90 -16.64
C ARG A 21 -0.90 -7.75 -16.32
N LEU A 22 -0.15 -7.88 -15.23
CA LEU A 22 0.82 -6.87 -14.79
C LEU A 22 1.98 -6.75 -15.78
N ILE A 23 2.57 -7.87 -16.22
CA ILE A 23 3.67 -7.88 -17.19
C ILE A 23 3.21 -7.22 -18.49
N CYS A 24 2.07 -7.64 -19.04
CA CYS A 24 1.52 -7.01 -20.25
C CYS A 24 1.23 -5.52 -20.02
N GLY A 25 0.67 -5.17 -18.86
CA GLY A 25 0.39 -3.77 -18.50
C GLY A 25 1.64 -2.90 -18.40
N ILE A 26 2.75 -3.43 -17.87
CA ILE A 26 4.03 -2.72 -17.79
C ILE A 26 4.61 -2.49 -19.20
N ILE A 27 4.56 -3.50 -20.08
CA ILE A 27 5.03 -3.37 -21.47
C ILE A 27 4.23 -2.27 -22.20
N LEU A 28 2.90 -2.30 -22.08
CA LEU A 28 2.03 -1.28 -22.69
C LEU A 28 2.27 0.09 -22.07
N PHE A 29 2.44 0.18 -20.75
CA PHE A 29 2.72 1.44 -20.08
C PHE A 29 4.07 2.02 -20.52
N ALA A 30 5.10 1.20 -20.70
CA ALA A 30 6.39 1.64 -21.24
C ALA A 30 6.27 2.19 -22.68
N TYR A 31 5.48 1.52 -23.54
CA TYR A 31 5.17 2.04 -24.88
C TYR A 31 4.50 3.41 -24.78
N VAL A 32 3.41 3.51 -24.01
CA VAL A 32 2.66 4.76 -23.83
C VAL A 32 3.55 5.85 -23.25
N SER A 33 4.35 5.58 -22.20
CA SER A 33 5.26 6.58 -21.62
C SER A 33 6.30 7.07 -22.62
N SER A 34 6.95 6.19 -23.37
CA SER A 34 7.92 6.61 -24.39
C SER A 34 7.26 7.41 -25.52
N HIS A 35 6.01 7.10 -25.87
CA HIS A 35 5.24 7.84 -26.87
C HIS A 35 4.84 9.24 -26.38
N PHE A 36 4.44 9.37 -25.10
CA PHE A 36 4.17 10.66 -24.47
C PHE A 36 5.40 11.56 -24.39
N LEU A 37 6.56 10.98 -24.06
CA LEU A 37 7.83 11.71 -24.08
C LEU A 37 8.15 12.19 -25.49
N ASN A 38 7.84 11.41 -26.53
CA ASN A 38 7.99 11.85 -27.91
C ASN A 38 7.08 13.04 -28.26
N HIS A 39 5.82 12.99 -27.85
CA HIS A 39 4.90 14.12 -28.01
C HIS A 39 5.38 15.39 -27.30
N ALA A 40 6.02 15.24 -26.14
CA ALA A 40 6.57 16.38 -25.41
C ALA A 40 7.72 17.07 -26.15
N LEU A 41 8.37 16.43 -27.12
CA LEU A 41 9.38 17.08 -27.98
C LEU A 41 8.78 18.17 -28.86
N GLY A 42 7.45 18.18 -29.06
CA GLY A 42 6.76 19.27 -29.77
C GLY A 42 6.81 20.63 -29.05
N ASN A 43 7.22 20.65 -27.78
CA ASN A 43 7.55 21.90 -27.09
C ASN A 43 8.88 22.52 -27.56
N ILE A 44 9.68 21.77 -28.31
CA ILE A 44 10.94 22.22 -28.93
C ILE A 44 10.65 22.56 -30.40
N SER A 45 10.26 21.57 -31.20
CA SER A 45 9.87 21.74 -32.61
C SER A 45 9.19 20.47 -33.15
N VAL A 46 8.57 20.57 -34.33
CA VAL A 46 8.03 19.41 -35.07
C VAL A 46 9.18 18.48 -35.48
N ASP A 47 10.31 19.02 -35.96
CA ASP A 47 11.50 18.24 -36.31
C ASP A 47 12.03 17.40 -35.14
N ALA A 48 12.02 17.96 -33.92
CA ALA A 48 12.42 17.22 -32.73
C ALA A 48 11.49 16.01 -32.47
N MET A 49 10.18 16.15 -32.72
CA MET A 49 9.24 15.04 -32.63
C MET A 49 9.52 13.96 -33.68
N GLU A 50 9.92 14.34 -34.90
CA GLU A 50 10.29 13.40 -35.96
C GLU A 50 11.57 12.63 -35.63
N VAL A 51 12.61 13.31 -35.15
CA VAL A 51 13.84 12.65 -34.70
C VAL A 51 13.54 11.69 -33.56
N GLY A 52 12.73 12.10 -32.59
CA GLY A 52 12.33 11.22 -31.50
C GLY A 52 11.50 10.02 -31.98
N VAL A 53 10.57 10.22 -32.92
CA VAL A 53 9.70 9.14 -33.41
C VAL A 53 10.48 8.11 -34.18
N TYR A 54 11.54 8.52 -34.86
CA TYR A 54 12.47 7.60 -35.51
C TYR A 54 13.06 6.60 -34.50
N TYR A 55 13.63 7.07 -33.38
CA TYR A 55 14.17 6.16 -32.35
C TYR A 55 13.09 5.36 -31.65
N HIS A 56 11.93 5.96 -31.40
CA HIS A 56 10.79 5.28 -30.81
C HIS A 56 10.33 4.11 -31.71
N THR A 57 10.16 4.35 -33.00
CA THR A 57 9.75 3.32 -33.96
C THR A 57 10.84 2.28 -34.17
N LEU A 58 12.12 2.68 -34.26
CA LEU A 58 13.24 1.76 -34.38
C LEU A 58 13.23 0.70 -33.27
N PHE A 59 13.01 1.11 -32.01
CA PHE A 59 12.95 0.19 -30.88
C PHE A 59 11.67 -0.66 -30.89
N TRP A 60 10.49 -0.02 -30.98
CA TRP A 60 9.21 -0.73 -30.83
C TRP A 60 8.82 -1.58 -32.03
N GLN A 61 9.36 -1.27 -33.21
CA GLN A 61 9.15 -2.05 -34.44
C GLN A 61 10.28 -3.05 -34.71
N PHE A 62 11.33 -3.09 -33.89
CA PHE A 62 12.29 -4.17 -33.93
C PHE A 62 11.55 -5.50 -33.72
N LEU A 63 11.67 -6.44 -34.66
CA LEU A 63 10.76 -7.58 -34.79
C LEU A 63 10.53 -8.36 -33.48
N PRO A 64 11.55 -8.74 -32.69
CA PRO A 64 11.35 -9.38 -31.40
C PRO A 64 10.53 -8.53 -30.41
N VAL A 65 10.80 -7.22 -30.34
CA VAL A 65 10.09 -6.28 -29.46
C VAL A 65 8.65 -6.10 -29.94
N ALA A 66 8.43 -5.99 -31.24
CA ALA A 66 7.10 -5.88 -31.83
C ALA A 66 6.22 -7.11 -31.52
N ILE A 67 6.78 -8.32 -31.66
CA ILE A 67 6.08 -9.58 -31.30
C ILE A 67 5.67 -9.56 -29.83
N VAL A 68 6.58 -9.19 -28.93
CA VAL A 68 6.30 -9.09 -27.49
C VAL A 68 5.22 -8.04 -27.21
N PHE A 69 5.32 -6.86 -27.84
CA PHE A 69 4.38 -5.76 -27.66
C PHE A 69 2.96 -6.13 -28.12
N TYR A 70 2.79 -6.64 -29.34
CA TYR A 70 1.46 -7.02 -29.84
C TYR A 70 0.87 -8.20 -29.07
N THR A 71 1.70 -9.16 -28.66
CA THR A 71 1.25 -10.27 -27.79
C THR A 71 0.77 -9.74 -26.44
N ALA A 72 1.51 -8.79 -25.85
CA ALA A 72 1.11 -8.14 -24.61
C ALA A 72 -0.19 -7.33 -24.78
N ALA A 73 -0.35 -6.59 -25.88
CA ALA A 73 -1.55 -5.82 -26.18
C ALA A 73 -2.79 -6.71 -26.27
N LEU A 74 -2.74 -7.76 -27.09
CA LEU A 74 -3.83 -8.71 -27.28
C LEU A 74 -4.17 -9.45 -25.98
N THR A 75 -3.14 -9.89 -25.25
CA THR A 75 -3.32 -10.58 -23.97
C THR A 75 -3.93 -9.64 -22.92
N HIS A 76 -3.46 -8.41 -22.81
CA HIS A 76 -4.00 -7.44 -21.85
C HIS A 76 -5.46 -7.11 -22.14
N MET A 77 -5.80 -6.87 -23.41
CA MET A 77 -7.18 -6.66 -23.86
C MET A 77 -8.07 -7.87 -23.54
N GLY A 78 -7.63 -9.08 -23.90
CA GLY A 78 -8.35 -10.32 -23.62
C GLY A 78 -8.58 -10.54 -22.12
N LEU A 79 -7.58 -10.25 -21.28
CA LEU A 79 -7.69 -10.30 -19.82
C LEU A 79 -8.64 -9.24 -19.25
N GLY A 80 -8.78 -8.09 -19.91
CA GLY A 80 -9.78 -7.07 -19.58
C GLY A 80 -11.21 -7.54 -19.86
N ILE A 81 -11.45 -8.12 -21.04
CA ILE A 81 -12.75 -8.70 -21.41
C ILE A 81 -13.09 -9.89 -20.51
N TYR A 82 -12.09 -10.75 -20.20
CA TYR A 82 -12.26 -11.84 -19.25
C TYR A 82 -12.59 -11.33 -17.85
N ALA A 83 -11.98 -10.22 -17.42
CA ALA A 83 -12.34 -9.60 -16.14
C ALA A 83 -13.78 -9.08 -16.14
N LEU A 84 -14.26 -8.50 -17.24
CA LEU A 84 -15.66 -8.10 -17.40
C LEU A 84 -16.60 -9.30 -17.26
N TYR A 85 -16.29 -10.42 -17.94
CA TYR A 85 -17.05 -11.66 -17.83
C TYR A 85 -17.04 -12.25 -16.41
N GLN A 86 -15.87 -12.27 -15.75
CA GLN A 86 -15.75 -12.85 -14.39
C GLN A 86 -16.43 -12.02 -13.32
N ARG A 87 -16.48 -10.68 -13.43
CA ARG A 87 -17.03 -9.83 -12.38
C ARG A 87 -18.50 -10.17 -12.10
N ARG A 88 -18.82 -10.53 -10.86
CA ARG A 88 -20.20 -10.83 -10.44
C ARG A 88 -20.96 -9.56 -10.04
N GLN A 89 -20.27 -8.54 -9.50
CA GLN A 89 -20.88 -7.29 -9.04
C GLN A 89 -20.09 -6.05 -9.49
N PHE A 90 -20.81 -4.95 -9.70
CA PHE A 90 -20.25 -3.61 -9.86
C PHE A 90 -20.51 -2.80 -8.60
N ARG A 91 -19.51 -2.67 -7.74
CA ARG A 91 -19.53 -1.71 -6.64
C ARG A 91 -18.87 -0.41 -7.12
N TRP A 92 -19.69 0.52 -7.60
CA TRP A 92 -19.27 1.81 -8.18
C TRP A 92 -18.47 2.72 -7.23
N ARG A 93 -18.48 2.43 -5.92
CA ARG A 93 -17.71 3.19 -4.91
C ARG A 93 -16.21 2.88 -4.89
N THR A 94 -15.73 1.94 -5.72
CA THR A 94 -14.31 1.60 -5.81
C THR A 94 -13.71 2.10 -7.12
N ILE A 95 -12.42 2.42 -7.12
CA ILE A 95 -11.69 2.85 -8.33
C ILE A 95 -11.51 1.70 -9.36
N GLU A 96 -11.81 0.46 -8.97
CA GLU A 96 -11.65 -0.73 -9.82
C GLU A 96 -12.61 -0.78 -11.05
N PRO A 97 -13.93 -0.55 -10.90
CA PRO A 97 -14.82 -0.34 -12.04
C PRO A 97 -14.36 0.76 -12.98
N LEU A 98 -13.89 1.89 -12.44
CA LEU A 98 -13.36 2.99 -13.24
C LEU A 98 -12.17 2.53 -14.08
N GLN A 99 -11.19 1.86 -13.46
CA GLN A 99 -10.03 1.32 -14.18
C GLN A 99 -10.43 0.35 -15.31
N LEU A 100 -11.45 -0.49 -15.07
CA LEU A 100 -11.96 -1.43 -16.08
C LEU A 100 -12.62 -0.69 -17.25
N VAL A 101 -13.47 0.29 -16.98
CA VAL A 101 -14.14 1.09 -18.03
C VAL A 101 -13.10 1.84 -18.87
N LEU A 102 -12.15 2.51 -18.21
CA LEU A 102 -11.04 3.20 -18.89
C LEU A 102 -10.23 2.21 -19.74
N GLY A 103 -9.89 1.03 -19.21
CA GLY A 103 -9.12 0.04 -19.97
C GLY A 103 -9.87 -0.52 -21.19
N LEU A 104 -11.18 -0.73 -21.06
CA LEU A 104 -12.01 -1.26 -22.16
C LEU A 104 -12.38 -0.22 -23.20
N SER A 105 -12.27 1.08 -22.92
CA SER A 105 -12.50 2.11 -23.94
C SER A 105 -11.29 2.36 -24.84
N ILE A 106 -10.07 2.10 -24.36
CA ILE A 106 -8.82 2.35 -25.11
C ILE A 106 -8.81 1.67 -26.49
N PRO A 107 -9.12 0.36 -26.66
CA PRO A 107 -9.09 -0.28 -27.98
C PRO A 107 -10.01 0.38 -29.00
N ALA A 108 -11.21 0.80 -28.58
CA ALA A 108 -12.16 1.48 -29.47
C ALA A 108 -11.67 2.88 -29.87
N LEU A 109 -11.04 3.61 -28.94
CA LEU A 109 -10.55 4.96 -29.18
C LEU A 109 -9.29 5.01 -30.05
N VAL A 110 -8.40 4.01 -29.92
CA VAL A 110 -7.10 3.97 -30.63
C VAL A 110 -7.17 3.29 -32.01
N MET A 111 -8.22 2.52 -32.29
CA MET A 111 -8.32 1.68 -33.49
C MET A 111 -8.08 2.47 -34.79
N GLY A 112 -8.74 3.62 -34.94
CA GLY A 112 -8.61 4.46 -36.13
C GLY A 112 -7.20 5.02 -36.34
N HIS A 113 -6.51 5.39 -35.25
CA HIS A 113 -5.14 5.88 -35.30
C HIS A 113 -4.16 4.76 -35.68
N VAL A 114 -4.26 3.58 -35.04
CA VAL A 114 -3.40 2.43 -35.35
C VAL A 114 -3.62 1.92 -36.77
N VAL A 115 -4.87 1.85 -37.24
CA VAL A 115 -5.17 1.46 -38.63
C VAL A 115 -4.63 2.50 -39.62
N GLY A 116 -4.83 3.79 -39.35
CA GLY A 116 -4.37 4.87 -40.23
C GLY A 116 -2.85 4.93 -40.40
N VAL A 117 -2.10 4.74 -39.30
CA VAL A 117 -0.64 4.81 -39.30
C VAL A 117 -0.01 3.46 -39.62
N ARG A 118 -0.29 2.42 -38.81
CA ARG A 118 0.43 1.14 -38.91
C ARG A 118 -0.07 0.25 -40.03
N LEU A 119 -1.39 0.11 -40.17
CA LEU A 119 -1.95 -0.71 -41.24
C LEU A 119 -1.81 -0.01 -42.60
N GLY A 120 -1.93 1.32 -42.63
CA GLY A 120 -1.59 2.15 -43.80
C GLY A 120 -0.17 1.89 -44.30
N TYR A 121 0.82 1.95 -43.42
CA TYR A 121 2.20 1.57 -43.76
C TYR A 121 2.31 0.12 -44.26
N THR A 122 1.70 -0.83 -43.54
CA THR A 122 1.86 -2.27 -43.87
C THR A 122 1.20 -2.66 -45.19
N LEU A 123 0.06 -2.06 -45.55
CA LEU A 123 -0.70 -2.40 -46.76
C LEU A 123 -0.31 -1.54 -47.97
N TYR A 124 0.07 -0.28 -47.75
CA TYR A 124 0.21 0.72 -48.80
C TYR A 124 1.51 1.54 -48.71
N ASP A 125 2.41 1.19 -47.79
CA ASP A 125 3.69 1.89 -47.55
C ASP A 125 3.54 3.39 -47.24
N HIS A 126 2.41 3.79 -46.62
CA HIS A 126 2.19 5.17 -46.21
C HIS A 126 3.24 5.62 -45.18
N GLN A 127 4.11 6.55 -45.54
CA GLN A 127 5.14 7.13 -44.66
C GLN A 127 4.59 8.32 -43.86
N LYS A 128 3.60 8.06 -43.00
CA LYS A 128 3.00 9.08 -42.13
C LYS A 128 3.86 9.34 -40.91
N LEU A 129 4.27 10.60 -40.74
CA LEU A 129 4.98 11.10 -39.56
C LEU A 129 4.15 12.21 -38.88
N TYR A 130 4.79 12.98 -38.00
CA TYR A 130 4.13 14.00 -37.20
C TYR A 130 3.45 15.11 -38.03
N PRO A 131 4.06 15.66 -39.11
CA PRO A 131 3.44 16.70 -39.91
C PRO A 131 2.06 16.29 -40.45
N GLN A 132 1.93 15.07 -40.97
CA GLN A 132 0.68 14.57 -41.55
C GLN A 132 -0.40 14.35 -40.50
N GLU A 133 -0.05 13.75 -39.36
CA GLU A 133 -1.01 13.50 -38.27
C GLU A 133 -1.44 14.80 -37.60
N LEU A 134 -0.52 15.76 -37.40
CA LEU A 134 -0.85 17.08 -36.86
C LEU A 134 -1.71 17.89 -37.85
N TYR A 135 -1.43 17.83 -39.15
CA TYR A 135 -2.30 18.41 -40.18
C TYR A 135 -3.70 17.79 -40.13
N LEU A 136 -3.80 16.47 -39.97
CA LEU A 136 -5.09 15.80 -39.80
C LEU A 136 -5.86 16.31 -38.58
N PHE A 137 -5.18 16.48 -37.43
CA PHE A 137 -5.83 16.86 -36.18
C PHE A 137 -6.14 18.35 -36.06
N PHE A 138 -5.42 19.25 -36.72
CA PHE A 138 -5.60 20.69 -36.58
C PHE A 138 -6.27 21.34 -37.79
N VAL A 139 -6.16 20.72 -38.98
CA VAL A 139 -6.64 21.33 -40.23
C VAL A 139 -7.71 20.45 -40.90
N ALA A 140 -7.39 19.21 -41.26
CA ALA A 140 -8.27 18.41 -42.12
C ALA A 140 -9.49 17.81 -41.38
N ALA A 141 -9.33 17.41 -40.13
CA ALA A 141 -10.39 16.77 -39.33
C ALA A 141 -10.27 17.12 -37.84
N PRO A 142 -10.55 18.38 -37.45
CA PRO A 142 -10.29 18.88 -36.09
C PRO A 142 -11.01 18.13 -34.97
N GLY A 143 -12.11 17.43 -35.28
CA GLY A 143 -12.78 16.53 -34.31
C GLY A 143 -11.88 15.40 -33.81
N ARG A 144 -10.89 14.95 -34.60
CA ARG A 144 -9.94 13.90 -34.19
C ARG A 144 -9.00 14.35 -33.07
N LEU A 145 -8.72 15.65 -32.93
CA LEU A 145 -7.92 16.19 -31.84
C LEU A 145 -8.53 15.86 -30.47
N TRP A 146 -9.85 16.04 -30.33
CA TRP A 146 -10.55 15.73 -29.08
C TRP A 146 -10.52 14.24 -28.77
N GLN A 147 -10.76 13.39 -29.77
CA GLN A 147 -10.68 11.93 -29.59
C GLN A 147 -9.28 11.49 -29.13
N MET A 148 -8.22 12.02 -29.74
CA MET A 148 -6.84 11.69 -29.36
C MET A 148 -6.48 12.24 -27.97
N THR A 149 -6.91 13.45 -27.64
CA THR A 149 -6.71 14.03 -26.29
C THR A 149 -7.38 13.17 -25.21
N ILE A 150 -8.63 12.76 -25.44
CA ILE A 150 -9.37 11.86 -24.54
C ILE A 150 -8.66 10.51 -24.42
N LEU A 151 -8.22 9.92 -25.54
CA LEU A 151 -7.48 8.66 -25.55
C LEU A 151 -6.21 8.75 -24.71
N LEU A 152 -5.40 9.80 -24.90
CA LEU A 152 -4.15 10.00 -24.14
C LEU A 152 -4.44 10.06 -22.64
N LEU A 153 -5.39 10.90 -22.22
CA LEU A 153 -5.75 11.01 -20.81
C LEU A 153 -6.27 9.69 -20.22
N ILE A 154 -7.15 8.99 -20.94
CA ILE A 154 -7.69 7.69 -20.51
C ILE A 154 -6.59 6.64 -20.39
N ALA A 155 -5.73 6.51 -21.39
CA ALA A 155 -4.64 5.53 -21.40
C ALA A 155 -3.63 5.79 -20.28
N TRP A 156 -3.26 7.05 -20.08
CA TRP A 156 -2.34 7.47 -19.03
C TRP A 156 -2.92 7.19 -17.64
N VAL A 157 -4.13 7.67 -17.36
CA VAL A 157 -4.81 7.45 -16.07
C VAL A 157 -5.02 5.96 -15.79
N HIS A 158 -5.45 5.18 -16.79
CA HIS A 158 -5.58 3.73 -16.67
C HIS A 158 -4.26 3.06 -16.24
N GLY A 159 -3.15 3.43 -16.90
CA GLY A 159 -1.80 2.96 -16.58
C GLY A 159 -1.34 3.35 -15.19
N CYS A 160 -1.49 4.62 -14.81
CA CYS A 160 -1.12 5.14 -13.49
C CYS A 160 -1.87 4.43 -12.36
N ILE A 161 -3.18 4.16 -12.51
CA ILE A 161 -3.95 3.38 -11.54
C ILE A 161 -3.34 1.98 -11.38
N GLY A 162 -2.97 1.33 -12.50
CA GLY A 162 -2.33 0.02 -12.50
C GLY A 162 -1.01 -0.01 -11.73
N ILE A 163 -0.12 0.94 -12.02
CA ILE A 163 1.18 1.09 -11.37
C ILE A 163 1.02 1.41 -9.88
N PHE A 164 0.11 2.33 -9.52
CA PHE A 164 -0.17 2.67 -8.13
C PHE A 164 -0.59 1.43 -7.30
N PHE A 165 -1.54 0.64 -7.79
CA PHE A 165 -1.98 -0.57 -7.09
C PHE A 165 -0.90 -1.66 -6.98
N TRP A 166 0.08 -1.65 -7.89
CA TRP A 166 1.21 -2.55 -7.82
C TRP A 166 2.27 -2.09 -6.81
N LEU A 167 2.60 -0.80 -6.82
CA LEU A 167 3.69 -0.24 -6.02
C LEU A 167 3.30 0.14 -4.59
N ARG A 168 2.04 0.50 -4.31
CA ARG A 168 1.63 1.06 -3.00
C ARG A 168 1.88 0.19 -1.76
N LEU A 169 2.14 -1.11 -1.95
CA LEU A 169 2.44 -2.06 -0.88
C LEU A 169 3.94 -2.35 -0.74
N LYS A 170 4.79 -1.67 -1.53
CA LYS A 170 6.24 -1.85 -1.50
C LYS A 170 6.85 -0.89 -0.47
N PRO A 171 7.85 -1.34 0.33
CA PRO A 171 8.46 -0.51 1.39
C PRO A 171 9.00 0.83 0.88
N PHE A 172 9.54 0.87 -0.34
CA PHE A 172 10.10 2.09 -0.92
C PHE A 172 9.05 3.09 -1.46
N PHE A 173 7.76 2.70 -1.53
CA PHE A 173 6.75 3.50 -2.22
C PHE A 173 6.54 4.87 -1.56
N THR A 174 6.61 4.96 -0.23
CA THR A 174 6.45 6.22 0.49
C THR A 174 7.52 7.25 0.09
N ARG A 175 8.76 6.81 -0.11
CA ARG A 175 9.86 7.65 -0.60
C ARG A 175 9.72 7.99 -2.09
N ALA A 176 9.25 7.05 -2.90
CA ALA A 176 9.10 7.25 -4.35
C ALA A 176 7.82 8.00 -4.76
N ALA A 177 6.79 8.04 -3.90
CA ALA A 177 5.47 8.56 -4.22
C ALA A 177 5.46 10.02 -4.73
N PRO A 178 6.21 10.97 -4.14
CA PRO A 178 6.25 12.35 -4.64
C PRO A 178 6.78 12.44 -6.07
N TYR A 179 7.85 11.71 -6.38
CA TYR A 179 8.45 11.68 -7.72
C TYR A 179 7.54 11.01 -8.75
N LEU A 180 6.90 9.89 -8.37
CA LEU A 180 5.93 9.21 -9.22
C LEU A 180 4.69 10.07 -9.50
N LEU A 181 4.23 10.84 -8.50
CA LEU A 181 3.13 11.80 -8.68
C LEU A 181 3.55 12.95 -9.60
N ALA A 182 4.74 13.52 -9.40
CA ALA A 182 5.27 14.54 -10.28
C ALA A 182 5.35 14.05 -11.74
N ALA A 183 5.89 12.85 -11.98
CA ALA A 183 5.92 12.24 -13.31
C ALA A 183 4.52 11.99 -13.87
N ALA A 184 3.58 11.51 -13.05
CA ALA A 184 2.21 11.23 -13.45
C ALA A 184 1.44 12.48 -13.89
N VAL A 185 1.82 13.66 -13.41
CA VAL A 185 1.22 14.95 -13.79
C VAL A 185 2.00 15.63 -14.92
N LEU A 186 3.33 15.69 -14.84
CA LEU A 186 4.16 16.45 -15.78
C LEU A 186 4.20 15.81 -17.17
N ILE A 187 4.34 14.50 -17.28
CA ILE A 187 4.45 13.80 -18.58
C ILE A 187 3.22 14.06 -19.48
N PRO A 188 1.97 13.83 -19.04
CA PRO A 188 0.80 14.10 -19.88
C PRO A 188 0.63 15.59 -20.18
N THR A 189 0.93 16.48 -19.23
CA THR A 189 0.83 17.92 -19.45
C THR A 189 1.82 18.39 -20.52
N LEU A 190 3.09 17.99 -20.42
CA LEU A 190 4.11 18.33 -21.42
C LEU A 190 3.80 17.69 -22.79
N SER A 191 3.29 16.45 -22.81
CA SER A 191 2.86 15.78 -24.03
C SER A 191 1.73 16.53 -24.74
N LEU A 192 0.69 16.94 -24.01
CA LEU A 192 -0.45 17.67 -24.60
C LEU A 192 -0.03 19.06 -25.08
N LEU A 193 0.82 19.75 -24.31
CA LEU A 193 1.36 21.05 -24.71
C LEU A 193 2.21 20.92 -25.98
N GLY A 194 3.03 19.87 -26.08
CA GLY A 194 3.86 19.61 -27.26
C GLY A 194 3.03 19.32 -28.52
N ILE A 195 1.97 18.51 -28.40
CA ILE A 195 1.02 18.29 -29.52
C ILE A 195 0.33 19.59 -29.93
N TYR A 196 -0.08 20.42 -28.96
CA TYR A 196 -0.71 21.70 -29.24
C TYR A 196 0.23 22.69 -29.94
N GLN A 197 1.47 22.81 -29.46
CA GLN A 197 2.49 23.68 -30.07
C GLN A 197 2.84 23.22 -31.49
N GLY A 198 3.16 21.93 -31.67
CA GLY A 198 3.44 21.36 -32.98
C GLY A 198 2.26 21.49 -33.95
N GLY A 199 1.04 21.20 -33.48
CA GLY A 199 -0.18 21.32 -34.27
C GLY A 199 -0.46 22.75 -34.72
N ARG A 200 -0.22 23.74 -33.86
CA ARG A 200 -0.32 25.16 -34.21
C ARG A 200 0.73 25.56 -35.25
N SER A 201 1.96 25.05 -35.15
CA SER A 201 3.02 25.29 -36.15
C SER A 201 2.59 24.75 -37.51
N VAL A 202 2.20 23.47 -37.57
CA VAL A 202 1.73 22.81 -38.79
C VAL A 202 0.49 23.49 -39.38
N ALA A 203 -0.44 23.97 -38.55
CA ALA A 203 -1.61 24.67 -39.05
C ALA A 203 -1.23 25.92 -39.85
N VAL A 204 -0.25 26.69 -39.35
CA VAL A 204 0.28 27.89 -40.03
C VAL A 204 1.10 27.50 -41.26
N GLU A 205 2.06 26.59 -41.12
CA GLU A 205 2.94 26.15 -42.22
C GLU A 205 2.14 25.54 -43.38
N SER A 206 1.06 24.83 -43.08
CA SER A 206 0.23 24.20 -44.09
C SER A 206 -0.50 25.19 -44.99
N GLU A 207 -0.59 26.48 -44.64
CA GLU A 207 -1.13 27.50 -45.55
C GLU A 207 -0.25 27.65 -46.80
N ASP A 208 1.05 27.38 -46.68
CA ASP A 208 2.00 27.37 -47.79
C ASP A 208 1.73 26.18 -48.74
N ARG A 209 1.73 26.49 -50.04
CA ARG A 209 1.58 25.49 -51.10
C ARG A 209 2.79 24.57 -51.21
N GLU A 210 3.98 25.10 -50.95
CA GLU A 210 5.21 24.30 -51.02
C GLU A 210 5.24 23.27 -49.89
N TRP A 211 4.89 23.67 -48.66
CA TRP A 211 4.75 22.74 -47.54
C TRP A 211 3.77 21.60 -47.87
N ARG A 212 2.59 21.93 -48.44
CA ARG A 212 1.59 20.92 -48.81
C ARG A 212 2.08 19.97 -49.90
N SER A 213 2.82 20.44 -50.89
CA SER A 213 3.34 19.59 -51.96
C SER A 213 4.41 18.62 -51.45
N GLN A 214 5.15 18.99 -50.40
CA GLN A 214 6.17 18.15 -49.76
C GLN A 214 5.62 17.20 -48.70
N ASN A 215 4.53 17.57 -48.00
CA ASN A 215 4.02 16.84 -46.84
C ASN A 215 2.71 16.07 -47.08
N LEU A 216 1.99 16.34 -48.16
CA LEU A 216 0.74 15.66 -48.52
C LEU A 216 0.89 14.86 -49.82
N THR A 217 2.07 14.30 -50.06
CA THR A 217 2.32 13.43 -51.21
C THR A 217 1.53 12.12 -51.09
N ARG A 218 1.35 11.43 -52.22
CA ARG A 218 0.70 10.12 -52.24
C ARG A 218 1.38 9.12 -51.29
N ASP A 219 2.70 9.13 -51.22
CA ASP A 219 3.46 8.20 -50.38
C ASP A 219 3.28 8.51 -48.89
N GLN A 220 2.97 9.75 -48.53
CA GLN A 220 2.70 10.14 -47.15
C GLN A 220 1.24 9.89 -46.77
N VAL A 221 0.27 10.41 -47.51
CA VAL A 221 -1.15 10.40 -47.07
C VAL A 221 -2.03 9.35 -47.76
N GLY A 222 -1.56 8.78 -48.86
CA GLY A 222 -2.29 7.81 -49.67
C GLY A 222 -3.31 8.43 -50.62
N THR A 223 -4.02 7.56 -51.34
CA THR A 223 -5.18 7.97 -52.16
C THR A 223 -6.48 7.97 -51.36
N VAL A 224 -7.50 8.67 -51.86
CA VAL A 224 -8.85 8.66 -51.25
C VAL A 224 -9.43 7.23 -51.18
N ALA A 225 -9.15 6.39 -52.18
CA ALA A 225 -9.61 4.99 -52.20
C ALA A 225 -8.93 4.12 -51.12
N GLU A 226 -7.62 4.31 -50.91
CA GLU A 226 -6.87 3.67 -49.83
C GLU A 226 -7.39 4.13 -48.46
N GLY A 227 -7.59 5.44 -48.27
CA GLY A 227 -8.17 6.02 -47.06
C GLY A 227 -9.55 5.44 -46.73
N ASN A 228 -10.45 5.39 -47.71
CA ASN A 228 -11.78 4.79 -47.55
C ASN A 228 -11.73 3.29 -47.20
N THR A 229 -10.71 2.57 -47.64
CA THR A 229 -10.49 1.17 -47.28
C THR A 229 -10.05 1.04 -45.83
N LEU A 230 -9.07 1.85 -45.41
CA LEU A 230 -8.59 1.89 -44.03
C LEU A 230 -9.72 2.27 -43.05
N ASP A 231 -10.54 3.27 -43.40
CA ASP A 231 -11.68 3.68 -42.56
C ASP A 231 -12.73 2.56 -42.43
N ARG A 232 -13.01 1.81 -43.51
CA ARG A 232 -13.90 0.63 -43.45
C ARG A 232 -13.34 -0.46 -42.54
N ILE A 233 -12.04 -0.73 -42.61
CA ILE A 233 -11.38 -1.71 -41.73
C ILE A 233 -11.46 -1.26 -40.27
N ALA A 234 -11.12 0.01 -39.98
CA ALA A 234 -11.18 0.57 -38.64
C ALA A 234 -12.61 0.51 -38.06
N GLY A 235 -13.62 0.85 -38.87
CA GLY A 235 -15.03 0.75 -38.49
C GLY A 235 -15.45 -0.69 -38.19
N GLY A 236 -15.10 -1.65 -39.06
CA GLY A 236 -15.39 -3.07 -38.87
C GLY A 236 -14.76 -3.65 -37.59
N LEU A 237 -13.48 -3.33 -37.34
CA LEU A 237 -12.78 -3.75 -36.12
C LEU A 237 -13.43 -3.15 -34.86
N THR A 238 -13.83 -1.88 -34.92
CA THR A 238 -14.50 -1.20 -33.80
C THR A 238 -15.87 -1.84 -33.50
N ILE A 239 -16.68 -2.11 -34.52
CA ILE A 239 -17.97 -2.80 -34.38
C ILE A 239 -17.77 -4.21 -33.82
N GLY A 240 -16.80 -4.96 -34.35
CA GLY A 240 -16.45 -6.29 -33.85
C GLY A 240 -16.06 -6.27 -32.37
N TYR A 241 -15.27 -5.28 -31.95
CA TYR A 241 -14.88 -5.10 -30.55
C TYR A 241 -16.09 -4.83 -29.64
N PHE A 242 -17.01 -3.94 -30.03
CA PHE A 242 -18.25 -3.73 -29.28
C PHE A 242 -19.13 -5.00 -29.23
N GLY A 243 -19.17 -5.77 -30.33
CA GLY A 243 -19.81 -7.08 -30.37
C GLY A 243 -19.22 -8.07 -29.36
N LEU A 244 -17.89 -8.13 -29.22
CA LEU A 244 -17.20 -8.95 -28.21
C LEU A 244 -17.56 -8.52 -26.78
N LEU A 245 -17.65 -7.21 -26.51
CA LEU A 245 -18.07 -6.71 -25.19
C LEU A 245 -19.52 -7.08 -24.88
N ALA A 246 -20.43 -6.95 -25.85
CA ALA A 246 -21.83 -7.35 -25.73
C ALA A 246 -21.96 -8.86 -25.46
N LEU A 247 -21.19 -9.69 -26.18
CA LEU A 247 -21.15 -11.13 -25.97
C LEU A 247 -20.65 -11.50 -24.57
N ALA A 248 -19.59 -10.82 -24.09
CA ALA A 248 -19.07 -11.05 -22.74
C ALA A 248 -20.10 -10.71 -21.65
N LEU A 249 -20.88 -9.63 -21.84
CA LEU A 249 -21.98 -9.25 -20.95
C LEU A 249 -23.15 -10.25 -21.00
N ALA A 250 -23.52 -10.72 -22.18
CA ALA A 250 -24.56 -11.74 -22.36
C ALA A 250 -24.15 -13.07 -21.71
N ALA A 251 -22.92 -13.53 -21.95
CA ALA A 251 -22.36 -14.74 -21.33
C ALA A 251 -22.31 -14.64 -19.80
N ARG A 252 -22.00 -13.45 -19.26
CA ARG A 252 -22.07 -13.18 -17.82
C ARG A 252 -23.50 -13.29 -17.29
N GLY A 253 -24.49 -12.75 -18.01
CA GLY A 253 -25.92 -12.89 -17.67
C GLY A 253 -26.37 -14.35 -17.64
N ALA A 254 -26.01 -15.12 -18.67
CA ALA A 254 -26.31 -16.55 -18.75
C ALA A 254 -25.67 -17.35 -17.59
N ARG A 255 -24.41 -17.06 -17.25
CA ARG A 255 -23.75 -17.68 -16.08
C ARG A 255 -24.49 -17.36 -14.79
N ALA A 256 -24.87 -16.11 -14.57
CA ALA A 256 -25.59 -15.70 -13.36
C ALA A 256 -26.95 -16.40 -13.22
N LEU A 257 -27.67 -16.61 -14.33
CA LEU A 257 -28.91 -17.39 -14.34
C LEU A 257 -28.66 -18.86 -14.03
N ARG A 258 -27.63 -19.48 -14.61
CA ARG A 258 -27.24 -20.86 -14.34
C ARG A 258 -26.85 -21.08 -12.88
N GLU A 259 -26.10 -20.15 -12.30
CA GLU A 259 -25.71 -20.19 -10.88
C GLU A 259 -26.91 -20.10 -9.94
N ARG A 260 -27.93 -19.28 -10.26
CA ARG A 260 -29.17 -19.24 -9.47
C ARG A 260 -29.95 -20.55 -9.52
N ARG A 261 -29.85 -21.29 -10.62
CA ARG A 261 -30.48 -22.62 -10.79
C ARG A 261 -29.65 -23.77 -10.17
N GLY A 262 -28.37 -23.53 -9.87
CA GLY A 262 -27.40 -24.55 -9.41
C GLY A 262 -27.41 -24.88 -7.92
N GLY A 263 -28.45 -24.49 -7.19
CA GLY A 263 -28.60 -24.73 -5.74
C GLY A 263 -28.08 -23.58 -4.88
N MET A 264 -28.75 -23.40 -3.74
CA MET A 264 -28.49 -22.34 -2.75
C MET A 264 -27.95 -22.97 -1.46
N ILE A 265 -26.97 -22.33 -0.84
CA ILE A 265 -26.42 -22.70 0.47
C ILE A 265 -26.71 -21.60 1.49
N ALA A 266 -26.83 -21.98 2.76
CA ALA A 266 -26.94 -21.07 3.89
C ALA A 266 -25.56 -20.81 4.52
N LEU A 267 -25.23 -19.54 4.72
CA LEU A 267 -24.06 -19.11 5.48
C LEU A 267 -24.52 -18.47 6.79
N SER A 268 -24.17 -19.08 7.90
CA SER A 268 -24.53 -18.64 9.25
C SER A 268 -23.34 -18.00 9.93
N TYR A 269 -23.51 -16.72 10.31
CA TYR A 269 -22.50 -15.92 10.97
C TYR A 269 -22.64 -16.06 12.48
N GLY A 270 -21.53 -15.96 13.21
CA GLY A 270 -21.49 -16.04 14.67
C GLY A 270 -22.36 -15.04 15.44
N ASN A 271 -22.89 -14.01 14.78
CA ASN A 271 -23.84 -13.05 15.35
C ASN A 271 -25.32 -13.45 15.16
N GLY A 272 -25.58 -14.69 14.73
CA GLY A 272 -26.93 -15.22 14.47
C GLY A 272 -27.53 -14.85 13.10
N LYS A 273 -26.87 -13.98 12.32
CA LYS A 273 -27.33 -13.66 10.95
C LYS A 273 -27.09 -14.86 10.04
N THR A 274 -28.08 -15.24 9.23
CA THR A 274 -27.95 -16.27 8.20
C THR A 274 -28.31 -15.69 6.83
N VAL A 275 -27.51 -15.98 5.81
CA VAL A 275 -27.75 -15.51 4.43
C VAL A 275 -27.76 -16.70 3.47
N ARG A 276 -28.70 -16.71 2.52
CA ARG A 276 -28.74 -17.73 1.46
C ARG A 276 -28.09 -17.21 0.19
N VAL A 277 -27.10 -17.94 -0.32
CA VAL A 277 -26.33 -17.57 -1.51
C VAL A 277 -26.24 -18.74 -2.49
N PRO A 278 -26.16 -18.48 -3.81
CA PRO A 278 -25.92 -19.54 -4.79
C PRO A 278 -24.52 -20.14 -4.59
N LYS A 279 -24.37 -21.43 -4.91
CA LYS A 279 -23.08 -22.12 -4.86
C LYS A 279 -22.02 -21.40 -5.72
N GLY A 280 -20.76 -21.45 -5.27
CA GLY A 280 -19.60 -20.90 -5.98
C GLY A 280 -19.19 -19.46 -5.60
N LEU A 281 -19.94 -18.79 -4.74
CA LEU A 281 -19.50 -17.57 -4.08
C LEU A 281 -18.48 -17.89 -2.98
N SER A 282 -17.45 -17.06 -2.86
CA SER A 282 -16.61 -17.09 -1.65
C SER A 282 -17.38 -16.53 -0.46
N VAL A 283 -16.98 -16.91 0.76
CA VAL A 283 -17.60 -16.40 1.98
C VAL A 283 -17.54 -14.86 2.04
N LEU A 284 -16.41 -14.26 1.65
CA LEU A 284 -16.26 -12.80 1.60
C LEU A 284 -17.21 -12.16 0.59
N GLU A 285 -17.34 -12.73 -0.61
CA GLU A 285 -18.28 -12.21 -1.62
C GLU A 285 -19.72 -12.30 -1.12
N ALA A 286 -20.08 -13.39 -0.44
CA ALA A 286 -21.39 -13.55 0.18
C ALA A 286 -21.62 -12.51 1.28
N SER A 287 -20.64 -12.27 2.16
CA SER A 287 -20.72 -11.22 3.19
C SER A 287 -20.95 -9.85 2.57
N LEU A 288 -20.11 -9.46 1.59
CA LEU A 288 -20.21 -8.15 0.94
C LEU A 288 -21.52 -7.98 0.16
N ARG A 289 -22.06 -9.04 -0.45
CA ARG A 289 -23.34 -9.04 -1.17
C ARG A 289 -24.54 -8.80 -0.26
N HIS A 290 -24.50 -9.31 0.96
CA HIS A 290 -25.58 -9.20 1.93
C HIS A 290 -25.33 -8.12 2.99
N ASN A 291 -24.44 -7.17 2.68
CA ASN A 291 -24.02 -6.07 3.55
C ASN A 291 -23.67 -6.57 4.96
N VAL A 292 -22.98 -7.70 5.05
CA VAL A 292 -22.36 -8.17 6.29
C VAL A 292 -20.94 -7.60 6.31
N PRO A 293 -20.62 -6.72 7.27
CA PRO A 293 -19.26 -6.20 7.43
C PRO A 293 -18.25 -7.35 7.54
N HIS A 294 -17.13 -7.27 6.82
CA HIS A 294 -16.10 -8.33 6.81
C HIS A 294 -14.71 -7.73 6.56
N ALA A 295 -13.78 -7.92 7.50
CA ALA A 295 -12.42 -7.37 7.40
C ALA A 295 -11.68 -7.93 6.17
N SER A 296 -11.14 -7.06 5.31
CA SER A 296 -10.44 -7.48 4.09
C SER A 296 -9.48 -6.43 3.54
N VAL A 297 -8.33 -6.22 4.21
CA VAL A 297 -7.33 -5.20 3.84
C VAL A 297 -6.85 -5.34 2.40
N CYS A 298 -6.62 -6.57 1.93
CA CYS A 298 -6.21 -6.81 0.55
C CYS A 298 -7.37 -6.81 -0.47
N GLY A 299 -8.61 -6.56 -0.05
CA GLY A 299 -9.80 -6.62 -0.90
C GLY A 299 -10.14 -8.02 -1.41
N GLY A 300 -9.82 -9.07 -0.64
CA GLY A 300 -10.15 -10.45 -0.99
C GLY A 300 -9.17 -11.16 -1.93
N ARG A 301 -7.91 -10.70 -1.98
CA ARG A 301 -6.89 -11.18 -2.92
C ARG A 301 -5.91 -12.22 -2.33
N ALA A 302 -6.19 -12.73 -1.12
CA ALA A 302 -5.29 -13.60 -0.36
C ALA A 302 -3.85 -13.05 -0.25
N ARG A 303 -3.73 -11.77 0.11
CA ARG A 303 -2.44 -11.11 0.39
C ARG A 303 -2.34 -10.58 1.82
N CYS A 304 -3.37 -10.82 2.61
CA CYS A 304 -3.40 -10.52 4.02
C CYS A 304 -4.17 -11.65 4.71
N SER A 305 -4.05 -11.72 6.02
CA SER A 305 -4.73 -12.70 6.87
C SER A 305 -6.01 -12.14 7.52
N THR A 306 -6.44 -10.93 7.16
CA THR A 306 -7.51 -10.22 7.89
C THR A 306 -8.91 -10.76 7.63
N CYS A 307 -9.17 -11.43 6.50
CA CYS A 307 -10.48 -12.01 6.20
C CYS A 307 -10.66 -13.44 6.75
N ARG A 308 -9.88 -13.80 7.77
CA ARG A 308 -9.91 -15.13 8.38
C ARG A 308 -11.25 -15.37 9.06
N ILE A 309 -11.76 -16.58 8.87
CA ILE A 309 -12.94 -17.10 9.55
C ILE A 309 -12.56 -18.41 10.24
N ARG A 310 -13.23 -18.71 11.35
CA ARG A 310 -13.19 -20.02 12.01
C ARG A 310 -14.52 -20.71 11.80
N ILE A 311 -14.47 -21.88 11.19
CA ILE A 311 -15.65 -22.69 10.85
C ILE A 311 -16.13 -23.42 12.10
N ILE A 312 -17.45 -23.54 12.24
CA ILE A 312 -18.12 -24.19 13.36
C ILE A 312 -18.74 -25.49 12.83
N GLY A 313 -18.40 -26.62 13.44
CA GLY A 313 -18.92 -27.94 13.09
C GLY A 313 -17.99 -28.75 12.20
N ASP A 314 -18.57 -29.62 11.39
CA ASP A 314 -17.83 -30.51 10.49
C ASP A 314 -17.12 -29.73 9.38
N HIS A 315 -15.84 -30.04 9.20
CA HIS A 315 -14.93 -29.40 8.25
C HIS A 315 -14.35 -30.38 7.23
N GLU A 316 -14.74 -31.66 7.27
CA GLU A 316 -14.31 -32.67 6.29
C GLU A 316 -14.87 -32.40 4.89
N ALA A 317 -16.06 -31.80 4.80
CA ALA A 317 -16.69 -31.43 3.54
C ALA A 317 -16.13 -30.14 2.90
N LEU A 318 -15.11 -29.50 3.51
CA LEU A 318 -14.54 -28.27 2.97
C LEU A 318 -13.62 -28.56 1.79
N PRO A 319 -13.64 -27.70 0.75
CA PRO A 319 -12.67 -27.81 -0.33
C PRO A 319 -11.25 -27.53 0.19
N GLU A 320 -10.27 -28.25 -0.37
CA GLU A 320 -8.84 -28.02 -0.10
C GLU A 320 -8.45 -26.54 -0.25
N PRO A 321 -7.56 -26.01 0.62
CA PRO A 321 -7.05 -24.65 0.48
C PRO A 321 -6.40 -24.44 -0.88
N SER A 322 -6.77 -23.34 -1.55
CA SER A 322 -6.05 -22.94 -2.75
C SER A 322 -4.58 -22.66 -2.42
N PRO A 323 -3.62 -22.77 -3.37
CA PRO A 323 -2.21 -22.51 -3.10
C PRO A 323 -1.93 -21.14 -2.46
N ARG A 324 -2.74 -20.13 -2.79
CA ARG A 324 -2.65 -18.79 -2.19
C ARG A 324 -3.18 -18.74 -0.76
N GLU A 325 -4.24 -19.49 -0.48
CA GLU A 325 -4.77 -19.63 0.86
C GLU A 325 -3.75 -20.34 1.75
N ALA A 326 -3.24 -21.49 1.30
CA ALA A 326 -2.20 -22.24 1.99
C ALA A 326 -0.98 -21.36 2.29
N PHE A 327 -0.45 -20.64 1.30
CA PHE A 327 0.68 -19.73 1.49
C PHE A 327 0.47 -18.69 2.61
N VAL A 328 -0.73 -18.10 2.70
CA VAL A 328 -1.04 -17.14 3.75
C VAL A 328 -1.24 -17.82 5.10
N LEU A 329 -1.94 -18.97 5.15
CA LEU A 329 -2.17 -19.72 6.39
C LEU A 329 -0.86 -20.25 7.00
N THR A 330 0.07 -20.73 6.16
CA THR A 330 1.41 -21.14 6.61
C THR A 330 2.17 -19.98 7.25
N ARG A 331 2.14 -18.77 6.66
CA ARG A 331 2.78 -17.58 7.25
C ARG A 331 2.12 -17.10 8.54
N VAL A 332 0.85 -17.39 8.72
CA VAL A 332 0.11 -17.10 9.95
C VAL A 332 0.45 -18.12 11.05
N GLY A 333 1.10 -19.24 10.70
CA GLY A 333 1.46 -20.30 11.65
C GLY A 333 0.27 -21.18 12.06
N THR A 334 -0.80 -21.22 11.27
CA THR A 334 -1.97 -22.07 11.56
C THR A 334 -2.01 -23.29 10.66
N SER A 335 -2.07 -24.47 11.26
CA SER A 335 -2.38 -25.74 10.60
C SER A 335 -3.82 -26.22 10.86
N ASP A 336 -4.59 -25.47 11.67
CA ASP A 336 -5.98 -25.78 12.00
C ASP A 336 -6.88 -25.68 10.74
N PRO A 337 -7.49 -26.79 10.29
CA PRO A 337 -8.32 -26.82 9.08
C PRO A 337 -9.63 -26.03 9.24
N SER A 338 -10.06 -25.71 10.47
CA SER A 338 -11.22 -24.87 10.73
C SER A 338 -10.97 -23.39 10.39
N ILE A 339 -9.69 -22.98 10.28
CA ILE A 339 -9.32 -21.59 9.98
C ILE A 339 -9.09 -21.43 8.48
N ARG A 340 -9.96 -20.64 7.84
CA ARG A 340 -9.93 -20.42 6.39
C ARG A 340 -9.93 -18.93 6.05
N LEU A 341 -9.47 -18.59 4.85
CA LEU A 341 -9.64 -17.23 4.33
C LEU A 341 -11.00 -17.11 3.66
N ALA A 342 -11.88 -16.25 4.19
CA ALA A 342 -13.20 -16.04 3.62
C ALA A 342 -13.17 -15.62 2.15
N CYS A 343 -12.09 -14.97 1.70
CA CYS A 343 -11.94 -14.58 0.29
C CYS A 343 -11.59 -15.74 -0.66
N GLN A 344 -11.09 -16.86 -0.15
CA GLN A 344 -10.72 -18.03 -0.96
C GLN A 344 -11.72 -19.17 -0.81
N LEU A 345 -12.23 -19.39 0.41
CA LEU A 345 -13.17 -20.47 0.69
C LEU A 345 -14.49 -20.28 -0.07
N ARG A 346 -14.82 -21.25 -0.91
CA ARG A 346 -16.07 -21.36 -1.68
C ARG A 346 -16.85 -22.60 -1.23
N PRO A 347 -17.73 -22.49 -0.23
CA PRO A 347 -18.46 -23.63 0.29
C PRO A 347 -19.42 -24.24 -0.76
N THR A 348 -19.58 -25.55 -0.70
CA THR A 348 -20.47 -26.35 -1.57
C THR A 348 -21.74 -26.81 -0.84
N SER A 349 -21.73 -26.72 0.49
CA SER A 349 -22.81 -27.00 1.44
C SER A 349 -23.02 -25.80 2.39
N ASP A 350 -24.00 -25.92 3.28
CA ASP A 350 -24.25 -24.93 4.32
C ASP A 350 -23.03 -24.83 5.26
N LEU A 351 -22.73 -23.61 5.72
CA LEU A 351 -21.52 -23.32 6.48
C LEU A 351 -21.80 -22.33 7.61
N SER A 352 -21.37 -22.69 8.82
CA SER A 352 -21.40 -21.83 10.01
C SER A 352 -19.99 -21.39 10.38
N PHE A 353 -19.79 -20.11 10.72
CA PHE A 353 -18.46 -19.60 11.07
C PHE A 353 -18.47 -18.32 11.92
N PHE A 354 -17.37 -18.08 12.64
CA PHE A 354 -17.02 -16.79 13.26
C PHE A 354 -16.01 -16.02 12.41
N GLN A 355 -16.16 -14.70 12.37
CA GLN A 355 -15.15 -13.82 11.80
C GLN A 355 -14.07 -13.57 12.86
N LEU A 356 -12.82 -13.86 12.55
CA LEU A 356 -11.72 -13.72 13.51
C LEU A 356 -11.26 -12.26 13.68
N PHE A 357 -11.61 -11.39 12.73
CA PHE A 357 -11.29 -9.98 12.75
C PHE A 357 -12.55 -9.14 12.60
N THR A 358 -12.66 -8.11 13.42
CA THR A 358 -13.71 -7.11 13.28
C THR A 358 -13.45 -6.22 12.06
N PRO A 359 -14.47 -5.95 11.24
CA PRO A 359 -14.36 -5.01 10.14
C PRO A 359 -14.23 -3.60 10.71
N HIS A 360 -13.12 -2.90 10.43
CA HIS A 360 -13.06 -1.46 10.68
C HIS A 360 -14.11 -0.77 9.82
N THR A 361 -15.20 -0.33 10.43
CA THR A 361 -15.97 0.79 9.93
C THR A 361 -15.13 2.04 10.19
N VAL A 362 -14.60 2.64 9.12
CA VAL A 362 -14.21 4.04 9.17
C VAL A 362 -15.48 4.81 9.55
N SER A 363 -15.61 5.19 10.82
CA SER A 363 -16.65 6.11 11.25
C SER A 363 -16.45 7.40 10.46
N ALA A 364 -17.47 7.80 9.70
CA ALA A 364 -17.47 9.01 8.88
C ALA A 364 -17.45 10.31 9.70
N ASN A 365 -17.29 10.23 11.04
CA ASN A 365 -17.42 11.35 11.97
C ASN A 365 -16.22 11.47 12.94
N ALA A 366 -14.99 11.24 12.48
CA ALA A 366 -13.81 11.76 13.17
C ALA A 366 -13.29 12.97 12.36
N GLN A 367 -13.76 14.16 12.74
CA GLN A 367 -13.23 15.41 12.25
C GLN A 367 -11.73 15.50 12.53
N ALA A 368 -10.97 15.81 11.48
CA ALA A 368 -9.65 16.44 11.54
C ALA A 368 -8.63 15.82 12.52
N SER A 369 -8.20 14.59 12.24
CA SER A 369 -6.83 14.15 12.52
C SER A 369 -6.49 13.00 11.58
N THR A 370 -5.23 12.97 11.16
CA THR A 370 -4.55 12.11 10.19
C THR A 370 -5.21 10.74 9.92
N PRO A 371 -5.31 10.27 8.65
CA PRO A 371 -5.97 9.00 8.33
C PRO A 371 -5.43 7.87 9.22
N ALA A 372 -6.35 7.22 9.95
CA ALA A 372 -6.10 6.06 10.82
C ALA A 372 -5.12 5.09 10.14
N SER A 373 -3.87 5.11 10.60
CA SER A 373 -2.79 4.29 10.08
C SER A 373 -2.93 2.90 10.70
N ILE A 374 -3.46 1.95 9.92
CA ILE A 374 -3.42 0.54 10.30
C ILE A 374 -1.95 0.10 10.31
N GLY A 375 -1.42 -0.18 11.49
CA GLY A 375 -0.28 -1.05 11.75
C GLY A 375 0.95 -0.77 10.88
N GLN A 376 1.66 0.32 11.17
CA GLN A 376 2.98 0.55 10.57
C GLN A 376 4.03 -0.15 11.44
N GLU A 377 4.80 -1.06 10.86
CA GLU A 377 6.01 -1.61 11.49
C GLU A 377 7.09 -0.52 11.50
N ARG A 378 7.64 -0.25 12.68
CA ARG A 378 8.62 0.80 12.91
C ARG A 378 9.44 0.49 14.16
N TYR A 379 10.75 0.74 14.09
CA TYR A 379 11.62 0.77 15.26
C TYR A 379 11.25 1.95 16.18
N LEU A 380 10.90 1.66 17.43
CA LEU A 380 10.66 2.67 18.47
C LEU A 380 11.38 2.30 19.77
N VAL A 381 11.57 3.32 20.60
CA VAL A 381 12.05 3.14 21.98
C VAL A 381 10.88 3.32 22.94
N SER A 382 10.65 2.30 23.76
CA SER A 382 9.62 2.31 24.81
C SER A 382 10.28 2.59 26.15
N LEU A 383 9.73 3.58 26.88
CA LEU A 383 10.12 3.90 28.24
C LEU A 383 8.91 3.67 29.15
N PHE A 384 9.06 2.76 30.11
CA PHE A 384 8.09 2.60 31.20
C PHE A 384 8.65 3.21 32.48
N VAL A 385 7.79 3.90 33.20
CA VAL A 385 8.10 4.48 34.51
C VAL A 385 6.96 4.22 35.47
N ASP A 386 7.28 3.92 36.72
CA ASP A 386 6.33 3.53 37.76
C ASP A 386 6.75 4.15 39.11
N MET A 387 5.79 4.62 39.89
CA MET A 387 6.07 5.14 41.23
C MET A 387 6.28 3.99 42.22
N ARG A 388 7.31 4.10 43.07
CA ARG A 388 7.58 3.09 44.10
C ARG A 388 6.74 3.34 45.34
N GLY A 389 6.06 2.30 45.79
CA GLY A 389 5.34 2.32 47.06
C GLY A 389 4.07 3.17 47.04
N SER A 390 3.51 3.44 45.86
CA SER A 390 2.23 4.14 45.69
C SER A 390 1.08 3.49 46.46
N THR A 391 1.05 2.17 46.55
CA THR A 391 0.06 1.44 47.36
C THR A 391 0.18 1.78 48.85
N GLN A 392 1.41 1.81 49.39
CA GLN A 392 1.63 2.19 50.79
C GLN A 392 1.33 3.67 51.05
N LEU A 393 1.54 4.52 50.03
CA LEU A 393 1.15 5.93 50.07
C LEU A 393 -0.38 6.06 50.15
N ALA A 394 -1.12 5.28 49.37
CA ALA A 394 -2.58 5.26 49.33
C ALA A 394 -3.21 4.77 50.65
N GLU A 395 -2.60 3.79 51.33
CA GLU A 395 -3.09 3.27 52.61
C GLU A 395 -3.01 4.28 53.77
N LYS A 396 -2.06 5.21 53.69
CA LYS A 396 -1.74 6.14 54.80
C LYS A 396 -2.30 7.55 54.59
N ARG A 397 -3.02 7.79 53.49
CA ARG A 397 -3.55 9.11 53.11
C ARG A 397 -5.00 9.06 52.70
N LEU A 398 -5.64 10.24 52.69
CA LEU A 398 -6.94 10.38 52.08
C LEU A 398 -6.85 10.13 50.56
N PRO A 399 -7.89 9.57 49.93
CA PRO A 399 -7.87 9.27 48.48
C PRO A 399 -7.55 10.48 47.60
N PHE A 400 -8.08 11.67 47.92
CA PHE A 400 -7.82 12.89 47.15
C PHE A 400 -6.36 13.34 47.19
N ASP A 401 -5.70 13.23 48.36
CA ASP A 401 -4.28 13.57 48.49
C ASP A 401 -3.40 12.61 47.70
N THR A 402 -3.77 11.33 47.70
CA THR A 402 -3.08 10.30 46.90
C THR A 402 -3.20 10.60 45.41
N VAL A 403 -4.41 10.91 44.93
CA VAL A 403 -4.64 11.28 43.52
C VAL A 403 -3.88 12.55 43.16
N PHE A 404 -3.82 13.54 44.04
CA PHE A 404 -3.04 14.77 43.81
C PHE A 404 -1.55 14.46 43.62
N ILE A 405 -0.95 13.63 44.49
CA ILE A 405 0.47 13.27 44.40
C ILE A 405 0.75 12.46 43.14
N VAL A 406 -0.10 11.48 42.81
CA VAL A 406 0.05 10.69 41.58
C VAL A 406 -0.04 11.56 40.33
N ASN A 407 -1.00 12.50 40.28
CA ASN A 407 -1.11 13.44 39.16
C ASN A 407 0.10 14.36 39.03
N ARG A 408 0.67 14.83 40.16
CA ARG A 408 1.89 15.64 40.14
C ARG A 408 3.10 14.86 39.65
N PHE A 409 3.24 13.60 40.08
CA PHE A 409 4.25 12.68 39.58
C PHE A 409 4.12 12.46 38.07
N LEU A 410 2.94 12.05 37.60
CA LEU A 410 2.69 11.82 36.17
C LEU A 410 2.89 13.10 35.34
N GLY A 411 2.58 14.27 35.90
CA GLY A 411 2.86 15.57 35.30
C GLY A 411 4.36 15.84 35.11
N ALA A 412 5.16 15.67 36.17
CA ALA A 412 6.63 15.81 36.13
C ALA A 412 7.26 14.85 35.11
N VAL A 413 6.82 13.59 35.11
CA VAL A 413 7.27 12.59 34.14
C VAL A 413 6.89 12.97 32.71
N SER A 414 5.64 13.37 32.49
CA SER A 414 5.16 13.75 31.14
C SER A 414 5.93 14.94 30.59
N GLN A 415 6.22 15.94 31.43
CA GLN A 415 7.01 17.11 31.04
C GLN A 415 8.40 16.71 30.55
N ALA A 416 9.13 15.88 31.32
CA ALA A 416 10.45 15.39 30.93
C ALA A 416 10.45 14.63 29.60
N VAL A 417 9.41 13.81 29.36
CA VAL A 417 9.25 13.05 28.11
C VAL A 417 9.03 14.00 26.92
N ILE A 418 8.15 14.99 27.06
CA ILE A 418 7.82 15.94 25.99
C ILE A 418 9.03 16.82 25.65
N GLU A 419 9.73 17.34 26.66
CA GLU A 419 10.93 18.18 26.49
C GLU A 419 12.05 17.48 25.71
N ASN A 420 12.09 16.14 25.77
CA ASN A 420 13.07 15.31 25.09
C ASN A 420 12.53 14.65 23.80
N GLY A 421 11.40 15.09 23.27
CA GLY A 421 10.86 14.64 21.98
C GLY A 421 10.14 13.29 22.00
N GLY A 422 9.76 12.81 23.18
CA GLY A 422 8.91 11.64 23.37
C GLY A 422 7.42 11.96 23.41
N LEU A 423 6.59 10.93 23.25
CA LEU A 423 5.14 11.00 23.38
C LEU A 423 4.68 10.25 24.64
N PRO A 424 4.11 10.92 25.65
CA PRO A 424 3.33 10.27 26.70
C PRO A 424 2.15 9.53 26.07
N ASN A 425 2.08 8.22 26.25
CA ASN A 425 1.20 7.36 25.46
C ASN A 425 0.07 6.74 26.29
N GLN A 426 0.41 5.99 27.34
CA GLN A 426 -0.58 5.31 28.17
C GLN A 426 -0.24 5.48 29.65
N PHE A 427 -1.24 5.86 30.44
CA PHE A 427 -1.18 5.91 31.90
C PHE A 427 -1.77 4.60 32.46
N VAL A 428 -1.01 3.93 33.32
CA VAL A 428 -1.41 2.65 33.94
C VAL A 428 -1.24 2.78 35.45
N GLY A 429 -2.33 3.15 36.14
CA GLY A 429 -2.27 3.44 37.58
C GLY A 429 -1.39 4.67 37.85
N ASP A 430 -0.32 4.45 38.59
CA ASP A 430 0.73 5.41 38.94
C ASP A 430 1.95 5.36 38.01
N GLY A 431 1.89 4.54 36.95
CA GLY A 431 2.92 4.43 35.92
C GLY A 431 2.52 5.02 34.57
N MET A 432 3.51 5.18 33.70
CA MET A 432 3.37 5.72 32.36
C MET A 432 4.24 4.98 31.35
N LEU A 433 3.67 4.73 30.17
CA LEU A 433 4.39 4.35 28.94
C LEU A 433 4.62 5.60 28.09
N ALA A 434 5.87 5.83 27.70
CA ALA A 434 6.28 6.81 26.69
C ALA A 434 6.88 6.13 25.46
N LEU A 435 6.68 6.74 24.29
CA LEU A 435 7.20 6.29 23.01
C LEU A 435 8.13 7.34 22.39
N PHE A 436 9.29 6.90 21.90
CA PHE A 436 10.26 7.73 21.17
C PHE A 436 10.53 7.13 19.79
N GLY A 437 10.84 7.98 18.80
CA GLY A 437 11.12 7.55 17.41
C GLY A 437 9.96 7.65 16.43
N LEU A 438 8.84 8.28 16.80
CA LEU A 438 7.69 8.50 15.90
C LEU A 438 8.05 9.40 14.70
N SER A 439 8.93 10.38 14.92
CA SER A 439 9.41 11.32 13.90
C SER A 439 10.94 11.39 13.83
N ALA A 440 11.64 10.58 14.62
CA ALA A 440 13.10 10.51 14.68
C ALA A 440 13.60 9.17 14.11
N ASP A 441 14.88 9.11 13.76
CA ASP A 441 15.57 7.86 13.44
C ASP A 441 15.87 7.04 14.72
N PRO A 442 16.23 5.75 14.60
CA PRO A 442 16.51 4.90 15.76
C PRO A 442 17.58 5.43 16.71
N GLN A 443 18.65 6.03 16.19
CA GLN A 443 19.78 6.51 16.99
C GLN A 443 19.36 7.72 17.83
N ALA A 444 18.72 8.71 17.20
CA ALA A 444 18.18 9.87 17.88
C ALA A 444 17.11 9.49 18.91
N ALA A 445 16.23 8.53 18.58
CA ALA A 445 15.20 8.04 19.50
C ALA A 445 15.80 7.42 20.77
N CYS A 446 16.87 6.64 20.64
CA CYS A 446 17.57 6.05 21.80
C CYS A 446 18.18 7.15 22.69
N ARG A 447 18.85 8.14 22.09
CA ARG A 447 19.43 9.28 22.84
C ARG A 447 18.36 10.12 23.54
N GLN A 448 17.26 10.41 22.87
CA GLN A 448 16.10 11.12 23.42
C GLN A 448 15.51 10.40 24.63
N ALA A 449 15.33 9.08 24.57
CA ALA A 449 14.80 8.31 25.70
C ALA A 449 15.74 8.32 26.91
N LEU A 450 17.06 8.27 26.69
CA LEU A 450 18.06 8.38 27.77
C LEU A 450 18.07 9.77 28.42
N LYS A 451 18.02 10.85 27.61
CA LYS A 451 17.91 12.22 28.13
C LYS A 451 16.59 12.42 28.88
N ALA A 452 15.48 11.85 28.39
CA ALA A 452 14.19 11.88 29.08
C ALA A 452 14.25 11.19 30.45
N ALA A 453 14.92 10.03 30.57
CA ALA A 453 15.07 9.33 31.84
C ALA A 453 15.86 10.15 32.88
N ALA A 454 16.93 10.82 32.45
CA ALA A 454 17.65 11.76 33.31
C ALA A 454 16.78 12.97 33.70
N GLY A 455 16.04 13.53 32.74
CA GLY A 455 15.09 14.61 33.00
C GLY A 455 14.01 14.22 34.00
N ILE A 456 13.46 13.00 33.91
CA ILE A 456 12.49 12.48 34.89
C ILE A 456 13.08 12.54 36.30
N ALA A 457 14.32 12.09 36.50
CA ALA A 457 14.97 12.13 37.81
C ALA A 457 15.08 13.57 38.35
N THR A 458 15.49 14.52 37.50
CA THR A 458 15.58 15.94 37.88
C THR A 458 14.21 16.52 38.27
N HIS A 459 13.19 16.33 37.44
CA HIS A 459 11.84 16.85 37.69
C HIS A 459 11.19 16.22 38.94
N ILE A 460 11.51 14.97 39.25
CA ILE A 460 11.03 14.29 40.47
C ILE A 460 11.71 14.85 41.72
N ASP A 461 13.00 15.19 41.65
CA ASP A 461 13.71 15.79 42.78
C ASP A 461 13.16 17.18 43.11
N GLU A 462 12.91 18.01 42.10
CA GLU A 462 12.23 19.30 42.28
C GLU A 462 10.85 19.10 42.92
N LEU A 463 10.10 18.09 42.49
CA LEU A 463 8.82 17.73 43.10
C LEU A 463 8.97 17.28 44.56
N ASN A 464 10.01 16.52 44.88
CA ASN A 464 10.32 16.08 46.24
C ASN A 464 10.71 17.25 47.15
N GLU A 465 11.46 18.23 46.65
CA GLU A 465 11.78 19.46 47.38
C GLU A 465 10.53 20.28 47.67
N LEU A 466 9.68 20.49 46.64
CA LEU A 466 8.41 21.21 46.78
C LEU A 466 7.46 20.55 47.78
N LEU A 467 7.44 19.22 47.81
CA LEU A 467 6.57 18.45 48.69
C LEU A 467 7.27 17.97 49.97
N SER A 468 8.46 18.49 50.29
CA SER A 468 9.29 18.03 51.41
C SER A 468 8.61 18.17 52.78
N HIS A 469 7.75 19.18 52.95
CA HIS A 469 6.95 19.36 54.15
C HIS A 469 5.65 18.54 54.16
N ASP A 470 5.17 18.16 52.98
CA ASP A 470 3.92 17.42 52.80
C ASP A 470 4.14 15.91 52.79
N LEU A 471 5.32 15.43 52.39
CA LEU A 471 5.67 14.01 52.27
C LEU A 471 6.72 13.58 53.32
N ARG A 472 6.42 12.51 54.07
CA ARG A 472 7.37 11.94 55.05
C ARG A 472 8.55 11.20 54.41
N GLN A 473 8.38 10.75 53.17
CA GLN A 473 9.39 10.05 52.39
C GLN A 473 9.36 10.60 50.97
N PRO A 474 10.53 10.75 50.32
CA PRO A 474 10.59 11.21 48.95
C PRO A 474 9.90 10.20 48.02
N ILE A 475 9.25 10.72 46.99
CA ILE A 475 8.74 9.95 45.85
C ILE A 475 9.95 9.28 45.19
N ARG A 476 9.86 7.96 45.05
CA ARG A 476 10.83 7.14 44.33
C ARG A 476 10.15 6.53 43.11
N PHE A 477 10.94 6.16 42.12
CA PHE A 477 10.43 5.60 40.86
C PHE A 477 11.36 4.51 40.34
N GLY A 478 10.94 3.84 39.27
CA GLY A 478 11.79 2.95 38.48
C GLY A 478 11.50 3.11 37.00
N ILE A 479 12.54 3.11 36.17
CA ILE A 479 12.46 3.29 34.71
C ILE A 479 12.98 2.03 34.00
N GLY A 480 12.26 1.57 32.99
CA GLY A 480 12.69 0.53 32.06
C GLY A 480 12.71 1.05 30.64
N ILE A 481 13.82 0.89 29.93
CA ILE A 481 13.99 1.40 28.57
C ILE A 481 14.48 0.28 27.64
N HIS A 482 13.76 0.08 26.54
CA HIS A 482 14.15 -0.84 25.49
C HIS A 482 13.64 -0.40 24.12
N GLY A 483 14.41 -0.71 23.08
CA GLY A 483 14.13 -0.33 21.70
C GLY A 483 14.01 -1.55 20.82
N GLY A 484 13.14 -1.49 19.82
CA GLY A 484 12.95 -2.59 18.88
C GLY A 484 11.84 -2.31 17.87
N GLU A 485 11.69 -3.21 16.90
CA GLU A 485 10.62 -3.16 15.91
C GLU A 485 9.25 -3.42 16.58
N VAL A 486 8.33 -2.48 16.42
CA VAL A 486 6.97 -2.54 16.93
C VAL A 486 5.97 -2.17 15.86
N ILE A 487 4.72 -2.53 16.07
CA ILE A 487 3.61 -2.11 15.23
C ILE A 487 2.90 -0.95 15.92
N ILE A 488 2.87 0.23 15.29
CA ILE A 488 2.08 1.36 15.77
C ILE A 488 0.73 1.45 15.08
N GLY A 489 -0.27 1.90 15.84
CA GLY A 489 -1.57 2.24 15.29
C GLY A 489 -2.63 2.51 16.36
N ASP A 490 -3.82 2.81 15.86
CA ASP A 490 -5.02 3.01 16.65
C ASP A 490 -5.56 1.66 17.15
N ILE A 491 -5.46 1.41 18.45
CA ILE A 491 -5.97 0.20 19.11
C ILE A 491 -7.14 0.55 20.00
N GLY A 492 -8.26 -0.16 19.83
CA GLY A 492 -9.43 0.05 20.67
C GLY A 492 -10.74 -0.33 20.03
N TYR A 493 -11.85 0.06 20.66
CA TYR A 493 -13.20 -0.24 20.18
C TYR A 493 -14.09 0.99 20.23
N ARG A 494 -14.70 1.33 19.07
CA ARG A 494 -15.58 2.49 18.88
C ARG A 494 -14.93 3.80 19.32
N ASP A 495 -15.44 4.43 20.36
CA ASP A 495 -15.01 5.74 20.86
C ASP A 495 -13.85 5.61 21.86
N HIS A 496 -13.42 4.38 22.18
CA HIS A 496 -12.27 4.09 23.03
C HIS A 496 -11.09 3.61 22.19
N ILE A 497 -10.61 4.45 21.28
CA ILE A 497 -9.43 4.21 20.44
C ILE A 497 -8.24 4.97 21.05
N VAL A 498 -7.13 4.26 21.26
CA VAL A 498 -5.87 4.82 21.75
C VAL A 498 -4.79 4.49 20.73
N PHE A 499 -4.10 5.53 20.25
CA PHE A 499 -2.87 5.32 19.48
C PHE A 499 -1.84 4.69 20.41
N THR A 500 -1.23 3.57 20.02
CA THR A 500 -0.20 2.93 20.84
C THR A 500 0.72 2.05 20.00
N ALA A 501 1.79 1.55 20.63
CA ALA A 501 2.71 0.58 20.06
C ALA A 501 2.41 -0.83 20.60
N LEU A 502 2.53 -1.83 19.73
CA LEU A 502 2.40 -3.25 20.07
C LEU A 502 3.61 -4.03 19.57
N GLY A 503 4.26 -4.76 20.46
CA GLY A 503 5.39 -5.62 20.11
C GLY A 503 6.13 -6.13 21.34
N ASP A 504 7.08 -7.04 21.13
CA ASP A 504 7.94 -7.56 22.21
C ASP A 504 8.68 -6.42 22.91
N ALA A 505 9.14 -5.40 22.17
CA ALA A 505 9.91 -4.32 22.73
C ALA A 505 9.18 -3.53 23.84
N VAL A 506 7.86 -3.34 23.69
CA VAL A 506 7.01 -2.69 24.71
C VAL A 506 6.94 -3.55 25.97
N ASN A 507 6.75 -4.86 25.82
CA ASN A 507 6.66 -5.78 26.94
C ASN A 507 7.99 -5.92 27.69
N VAL A 508 9.11 -5.92 26.95
CA VAL A 508 10.45 -5.96 27.53
C VAL A 508 10.70 -4.70 28.35
N ALA A 509 10.40 -3.51 27.84
CA ALA A 509 10.56 -2.26 28.59
C ALA A 509 9.77 -2.26 29.92
N ALA A 510 8.52 -2.74 29.92
CA ALA A 510 7.73 -2.89 31.14
C ALA A 510 8.39 -3.85 32.15
N ARG A 511 8.90 -4.99 31.68
CA ARG A 511 9.59 -5.96 32.54
C ARG A 511 10.90 -5.41 33.11
N LEU A 512 11.66 -4.67 32.32
CA LEU A 512 12.85 -3.98 32.80
C LEU A 512 12.51 -2.98 33.90
N GLN A 513 11.43 -2.22 33.73
CA GLN A 513 10.96 -1.31 34.77
C GLN A 513 10.63 -2.07 36.06
N ASP A 514 9.89 -3.18 35.98
CA ASP A 514 9.55 -3.99 37.16
C ASP A 514 10.80 -4.53 37.87
N MET A 515 11.83 -4.94 37.12
CA MET A 515 13.10 -5.44 37.68
C MET A 515 13.86 -4.40 38.49
N THR A 516 13.63 -3.10 38.27
CA THR A 516 14.26 -2.05 39.07
C THR A 516 13.94 -2.23 40.57
N LYS A 517 12.77 -2.79 40.91
CA LYS A 517 12.34 -3.06 42.28
C LYS A 517 13.28 -4.05 42.97
N THR A 518 13.67 -5.12 42.28
CA THR A 518 14.54 -6.17 42.82
C THR A 518 16.00 -5.74 42.86
N LEU A 519 16.45 -5.00 41.84
CA LEU A 519 17.83 -4.52 41.74
C LEU A 519 18.09 -3.21 42.48
N ALA A 520 17.07 -2.63 43.10
CA ALA A 520 17.14 -1.40 43.89
C ALA A 520 17.82 -0.22 43.18
N CYS A 521 17.56 -0.05 41.88
CA CYS A 521 18.16 0.99 41.03
C CYS A 521 17.08 1.92 40.43
N GLU A 522 17.43 3.09 39.90
CA GLU A 522 16.42 4.00 39.30
C GLU A 522 16.05 3.65 37.86
N ALA A 523 17.00 3.15 37.07
CA ALA A 523 16.74 2.78 35.68
C ALA A 523 17.42 1.47 35.27
N ILE A 524 16.79 0.75 34.35
CA ILE A 524 17.38 -0.39 33.64
C ILE A 524 17.18 -0.17 32.15
N VAL A 525 18.27 -0.25 31.40
CA VAL A 525 18.31 -0.02 29.96
C VAL A 525 18.83 -1.26 29.26
N SER A 526 18.16 -1.74 28.21
CA SER A 526 18.71 -2.85 27.41
C SER A 526 19.99 -2.44 26.68
N GLU A 527 20.94 -3.36 26.50
CA GLU A 527 22.17 -3.10 25.75
C GLU A 527 21.92 -2.60 24.31
N GLU A 528 20.82 -3.04 23.68
CA GLU A 528 20.41 -2.57 22.35
C GLU A 528 20.24 -1.05 22.25
N ILE A 529 19.83 -0.38 23.34
CA ILE A 529 19.69 1.07 23.37
C ILE A 529 21.06 1.75 23.30
N LEU A 530 22.05 1.27 24.05
CA LEU A 530 23.40 1.85 24.03
C LEU A 530 24.05 1.65 22.67
N ARG A 531 23.97 0.42 22.15
CA ARG A 531 24.50 0.07 20.82
C ARG A 531 23.87 0.92 19.71
N THR A 532 22.56 1.08 19.73
CA THR A 532 21.83 1.86 18.71
C THR A 532 22.04 3.36 18.88
N ALA A 533 22.22 3.83 20.12
CA ALA A 533 22.58 5.21 20.41
C ALA A 533 24.03 5.53 20.01
N ASP A 534 24.87 4.54 19.72
CA ASP A 534 26.33 4.68 19.51
C ASP A 534 27.02 5.22 20.78
N LEU A 535 26.78 4.55 21.91
CA LEU A 535 27.40 4.82 23.20
C LEU A 535 28.35 3.67 23.58
N ALA A 536 29.43 3.97 24.29
CA ALA A 536 30.44 2.97 24.66
C ALA A 536 29.85 1.85 25.56
N ASP A 537 30.22 0.60 25.25
CA ASP A 537 29.66 -0.60 25.89
C ASP A 537 30.05 -0.73 27.38
N ASP A 538 31.15 -0.11 27.81
CA ASP A 538 31.70 -0.17 29.17
C ASP A 538 31.19 0.96 30.10
N ALA A 539 30.31 1.82 29.60
CA ALA A 539 29.95 3.04 30.31
C ALA A 539 29.04 2.83 31.54
N LEU A 540 28.41 1.65 31.67
CA LEU A 540 27.51 1.30 32.76
C LEU A 540 27.67 -0.19 33.16
N PRO A 541 27.38 -0.56 34.42
CA PRO A 541 27.45 -1.95 34.86
C PRO A 541 26.52 -2.86 34.05
N GLN A 542 27.09 -3.89 33.42
CA GLN A 542 26.34 -4.92 32.71
C GLN A 542 25.80 -5.98 33.66
N HIS A 543 24.55 -6.38 33.43
CA HIS A 543 23.90 -7.48 34.12
C HIS A 543 23.16 -8.36 33.11
N GLU A 544 23.16 -9.68 33.32
CA GLU A 544 22.36 -10.62 32.54
C GLU A 544 20.99 -10.79 33.20
N ALA A 545 19.94 -10.37 32.50
CA ALA A 545 18.57 -10.40 33.00
C ALA A 545 17.76 -11.52 32.32
N ALA A 546 17.22 -12.44 33.13
CA ALA A 546 16.22 -13.39 32.66
C ALA A 546 14.85 -12.68 32.51
N ILE A 547 14.48 -12.35 31.27
CA ILE A 547 13.21 -11.69 30.98
C ILE A 547 12.12 -12.75 30.82
N ARG A 548 11.14 -12.76 31.73
CA ARG A 548 10.02 -13.72 31.71
C ARG A 548 9.35 -13.77 30.33
N GLY A 549 9.38 -14.91 29.65
CA GLY A 549 8.78 -15.07 28.31
C GLY A 549 9.75 -14.92 27.14
N ARG A 550 11.06 -14.80 27.41
CA ARG A 550 12.14 -15.09 26.47
C ARG A 550 12.96 -16.28 26.98
N ASP A 551 13.46 -17.08 26.04
CA ASP A 551 14.28 -18.26 26.34
C ASP A 551 15.75 -17.88 26.59
N GLU A 552 16.23 -16.80 25.98
CA GLU A 552 17.60 -16.30 26.12
C GLU A 552 17.68 -15.13 27.12
N PRO A 553 18.66 -15.13 28.03
CA PRO A 553 18.93 -13.99 28.90
C PRO A 553 19.34 -12.77 28.07
N MET A 554 19.02 -11.58 28.57
CA MET A 554 19.30 -10.32 27.89
C MET A 554 20.28 -9.49 28.70
N ALA A 555 21.34 -9.03 28.04
CA ALA A 555 22.25 -8.05 28.59
C ALA A 555 21.55 -6.71 28.81
N VAL A 556 21.58 -6.23 30.05
CA VAL A 556 21.02 -4.93 30.47
C VAL A 556 22.07 -4.12 31.21
N ARG A 557 21.87 -2.81 31.26
CA ARG A 557 22.66 -1.86 32.04
C ARG A 557 21.82 -1.37 33.22
N VAL A 558 22.34 -1.56 34.43
CA VAL A 558 21.69 -1.17 35.68
C VAL A 558 22.22 0.20 36.09
N VAL A 559 21.31 1.15 36.27
CA VAL A 559 21.64 2.54 36.55
C VAL A 559 21.09 2.92 37.91
N ALA A 560 22.00 3.14 38.87
CA ALA A 560 21.63 3.49 40.23
C ALA A 560 20.96 4.87 40.30
N ASP A 561 21.53 5.86 39.61
CA ASP A 561 21.02 7.24 39.48
C ASP A 561 20.77 7.56 38.00
N ALA A 562 19.51 7.77 37.64
CA ALA A 562 19.12 7.99 36.25
C ALA A 562 19.70 9.28 35.63
N ARG A 563 20.17 10.25 36.43
CA ARG A 563 20.83 11.47 35.93
C ARG A 563 22.15 11.19 35.21
N GLU A 564 22.82 10.10 35.55
CA GLU A 564 24.07 9.69 34.90
C GLU A 564 23.89 9.45 33.39
N LEU A 565 22.66 9.15 32.95
CA LEU A 565 22.31 8.91 31.55
C LEU A 565 22.48 10.17 30.68
N ALA A 566 22.19 11.37 31.19
CA ALA A 566 22.39 12.60 30.41
C ALA A 566 23.88 12.86 30.14
N ALA A 567 24.71 12.70 31.17
CA ALA A 567 26.16 12.88 31.06
C ALA A 567 26.81 11.85 30.12
N LEU A 568 26.19 10.69 29.92
CA LEU A 568 26.64 9.68 28.96
C LEU A 568 26.38 10.13 27.51
N VAL A 569 25.19 10.65 27.23
CA VAL A 569 24.81 11.10 25.89
C VAL A 569 25.59 12.35 25.49
N ASP A 570 25.71 13.32 26.39
CA ASP A 570 26.38 14.61 26.12
C ASP A 570 27.90 14.47 25.94
N ARG A 571 28.55 13.54 26.64
CA ARG A 571 29.98 13.23 26.42
C ARG A 571 30.24 12.75 25.00
N THR A 572 29.34 11.94 24.46
CA THR A 572 29.48 11.39 23.11
C THR A 572 29.20 12.45 22.04
N GLU A 573 28.20 13.32 22.26
CA GLU A 573 27.93 14.45 21.35
C GLU A 573 29.11 15.43 21.27
N ARG A 574 29.84 15.65 22.36
CA ARG A 574 31.06 16.48 22.38
C ARG A 574 32.29 15.84 21.75
N VAL A 575 32.33 14.52 21.63
CA VAL A 575 33.43 13.80 20.96
C VAL A 575 33.16 13.68 19.45
N ALA A 576 31.89 13.69 19.05
CA ALA A 576 31.47 13.62 17.65
C ALA A 576 31.40 14.99 16.93
N ALA A 577 31.31 16.10 17.69
CA ALA A 577 31.39 17.48 17.20
C ALA A 577 32.84 17.97 17.19
#